data_AF-A0A414MA37-F1
#
_entry.id   AF-A0A414MA37-F1
#
_cell.length_a   1.000
_cell.length_b   1.000
_cell.length_c   1.000
_cell.angle_alpha   90.00
_cell.angle_beta   90.00
_cell.angle_gamma   90.00
#
_symmetry.space_group_name_H-M   'P 1'
#
loop_
_entity.id
_entity.type
_entity.pdbx_description
1 polymer ?
#
loop_
_entity_poly.entity_id
_entity_poly.type
_entity_poly.pdbx_seq_one_letter_code
_entity_poly.pdbx_strand_id
1 'polypeptide(L)'
;MDMSTLIKTEHDNWKKRMMVETCGTYVLMNMGMGFVVIAGAFCGVMNTEFDLYYYNMVVFFTFGLYYAQSRYITYIWENGRKVNIFEKYIYLPVDLKKLRKAKLIVVGKNIMIPVILGQLSAILMRGAYYGWHVKSWLDLGLYTPVMVGIGFLIFKEAEHRWLCFKAVKN
;
A
#
# COMPACT_ATOMS: atom_id res chain seq x y z
N MET A 1 25.45 2.33 8.21
CA MET A 1 24.39 1.30 8.29
C MET A 1 24.07 0.76 6.90
N ASP A 2 24.03 -0.56 6.74
CA ASP A 2 23.67 -1.21 5.47
C ASP A 2 22.18 -1.02 5.12
N MET A 3 21.85 -1.07 3.83
CA MET A 3 20.48 -0.90 3.32
C MET A 3 19.53 -2.00 3.83
N SER A 4 20.01 -3.24 3.88
CA SER A 4 19.19 -4.37 4.33
C SER A 4 18.82 -4.25 5.81
N THR A 5 19.78 -3.83 6.64
CA THR A 5 19.58 -3.53 8.06
C THR A 5 18.59 -2.38 8.24
N LEU A 6 18.75 -1.29 7.48
CA LEU A 6 17.84 -0.13 7.54
C LEU A 6 16.40 -0.53 7.20
N ILE A 7 16.19 -1.37 6.17
CA ILE A 7 14.86 -1.86 5.79
C ILE A 7 14.24 -2.69 6.93
N LYS A 8 15.01 -3.58 7.56
CA LYS A 8 14.54 -4.37 8.70
C LYS A 8 14.15 -3.49 9.88
N THR A 9 15.01 -2.56 10.26
CA THR A 9 14.74 -1.60 11.34
C THR A 9 13.50 -0.77 11.06
N GLU A 10 13.32 -0.25 9.84
CA GLU A 10 12.13 0.52 9.47
C GLU A 10 10.85 -0.33 9.50
N HIS A 11 10.93 -1.60 9.08
CA HIS A 11 9.81 -2.53 9.16
C HIS A 11 9.43 -2.85 10.60
N ASP A 12 10.40 -3.12 11.48
CA ASP A 12 10.15 -3.40 12.89
C ASP A 12 9.57 -2.18 13.62
N ASN A 13 10.11 -0.99 13.33
CA ASN A 13 9.60 0.27 13.84
C ASN A 13 8.15 0.52 13.38
N TRP A 14 7.85 0.27 12.11
CA TRP A 14 6.49 0.36 11.58
C TRP A 14 5.55 -0.61 12.30
N LYS A 15 5.94 -1.88 12.44
CA LYS A 15 5.12 -2.90 13.09
C LYS A 15 4.83 -2.55 14.55
N LYS A 16 5.86 -2.13 15.30
CA LYS A 16 5.72 -1.69 16.69
C LYS A 16 4.79 -0.48 16.79
N ARG A 17 4.96 0.53 15.93
CA ARG A 17 4.08 1.70 15.92
C ARG A 17 2.65 1.35 15.58
N MET A 18 2.41 0.51 14.57
CA MET A 18 1.06 0.05 14.27
C MET A 18 0.41 -0.61 15.48
N MET A 19 1.11 -1.50 16.19
CA MET A 19 0.54 -2.18 17.36
C MET A 19 0.22 -1.20 18.50
N VAL A 20 1.13 -0.28 18.80
CA VAL A 20 0.97 0.67 19.91
C VAL A 20 -0.06 1.75 19.60
N GLU A 21 0.01 2.38 18.43
CA GLU A 21 -0.86 3.52 18.09
C GLU A 21 -2.29 3.11 17.72
N THR A 22 -2.51 1.85 17.30
CA THR A 22 -3.85 1.38 16.93
C THR A 22 -4.59 0.68 18.06
N CYS A 23 -3.96 0.41 19.21
CA CYS A 23 -4.58 -0.33 20.32
C CYS A 23 -5.36 -1.61 19.88
N GLY A 24 -4.85 -2.33 18.86
CA GLY A 24 -5.50 -3.53 18.32
C GLY A 24 -6.29 -3.34 17.00
N THR A 25 -6.58 -2.11 16.58
CA THR A 25 -7.27 -1.85 15.30
C THR A 25 -6.42 -2.24 14.08
N TYR A 26 -5.10 -2.48 14.23
CA TYR A 26 -4.28 -3.06 13.17
C TYR A 26 -4.79 -4.43 12.69
N VAL A 27 -5.47 -5.20 13.56
CA VAL A 27 -6.11 -6.47 13.19
C VAL A 27 -7.22 -6.23 12.17
N LEU A 28 -8.04 -5.20 12.39
CA LEU A 28 -9.09 -4.79 11.45
C LEU A 28 -8.50 -4.31 10.11
N MET A 29 -7.36 -3.60 10.15
CA MET A 29 -6.66 -3.21 8.92
C MET A 29 -6.17 -4.44 8.14
N ASN A 30 -5.64 -5.45 8.83
CA ASN A 30 -5.21 -6.70 8.19
C ASN A 30 -6.40 -7.52 7.65
N MET A 31 -7.52 -7.56 8.36
CA MET A 31 -8.77 -8.15 7.85
C MET A 31 -9.25 -7.41 6.59
N GLY A 32 -9.16 -6.08 6.57
CA GLY A 32 -9.42 -5.26 5.40
C GLY A 32 -8.55 -5.63 4.20
N MET A 33 -7.26 -5.91 4.41
CA MET A 33 -6.37 -6.41 3.34
C MET A 33 -6.81 -7.78 2.80
N GLY A 34 -7.32 -8.66 3.67
CA GLY A 34 -7.92 -9.93 3.25
C GLY A 34 -9.16 -9.72 2.39
N PHE A 35 -10.02 -8.77 2.76
CA PHE A 35 -11.19 -8.39 1.97
C PHE A 35 -10.80 -7.85 0.59
N VAL A 36 -9.74 -7.06 0.50
CA VAL A 36 -9.21 -6.56 -0.80
C VAL A 36 -8.84 -7.71 -1.74
N VAL A 37 -8.25 -8.79 -1.24
CA VAL A 37 -7.90 -9.96 -2.07
C VAL A 37 -9.14 -10.63 -2.65
N ILE A 38 -10.19 -10.76 -1.83
CA ILE A 38 -11.48 -11.35 -2.25
C ILE A 38 -12.16 -10.42 -3.26
N ALA A 39 -12.24 -9.12 -2.96
CA ALA A 39 -12.82 -8.12 -3.85
C ALA A 39 -12.09 -8.05 -5.19
N GLY A 40 -10.74 -8.17 -5.18
CA GLY A 40 -9.91 -8.23 -6.37
C GLY A 40 -10.19 -9.45 -7.26
N ALA A 41 -10.59 -10.58 -6.68
CA ALA A 41 -10.97 -11.77 -7.45
C ALA A 41 -12.17 -11.50 -8.37
N PHE A 42 -13.14 -10.71 -7.89
CA PHE A 42 -14.32 -10.33 -8.67
C PHE A 42 -13.98 -9.42 -9.86
N CYS A 43 -12.88 -8.68 -9.82
CA CYS A 43 -12.41 -7.92 -11.00
C CYS A 43 -12.13 -8.82 -12.21
N GLY A 44 -11.90 -10.13 -12.01
CA GLY A 44 -11.75 -11.11 -13.09
C GLY A 44 -13.04 -11.44 -13.85
N VAL A 45 -14.23 -11.12 -13.31
CA VAL A 45 -15.54 -11.56 -13.85
C VAL A 45 -16.41 -10.38 -14.34
N MET A 46 -15.96 -9.15 -14.13
CA MET A 46 -16.72 -7.93 -14.46
C MET A 46 -16.83 -7.67 -15.97
N ASN A 47 -18.02 -7.28 -16.45
CA ASN A 47 -18.34 -7.07 -17.88
C ASN A 47 -19.38 -5.95 -18.19
N THR A 48 -19.99 -5.26 -17.21
CA THR A 48 -21.09 -4.30 -17.36
C THR A 48 -20.81 -2.92 -16.74
N GLU A 49 -21.63 -1.91 -17.01
CA GLU A 49 -21.47 -0.55 -16.44
C GLU A 49 -21.61 -0.51 -14.90
N PHE A 50 -22.40 -1.41 -14.32
CA PHE A 50 -22.51 -1.59 -12.86
C PHE A 50 -21.15 -1.96 -12.24
N ASP A 51 -20.29 -2.60 -13.03
CA ASP A 51 -18.96 -3.00 -12.59
C ASP A 51 -17.98 -1.83 -12.47
N LEU A 52 -18.19 -0.72 -13.18
CA LEU A 52 -17.31 0.45 -13.07
C LEU A 52 -17.45 1.15 -11.71
N TYR A 53 -18.68 1.24 -11.18
CA TYR A 53 -18.92 1.81 -9.85
C TYR A 53 -18.31 0.93 -8.76
N TYR A 54 -18.52 -0.38 -8.84
CA TYR A 54 -17.92 -1.35 -7.93
C TYR A 54 -16.39 -1.33 -8.03
N TYR A 55 -15.85 -1.23 -9.25
CA TYR A 55 -14.42 -1.10 -9.50
C TYR A 55 -13.84 0.11 -8.79
N ASN A 56 -14.44 1.28 -8.97
CA ASN A 56 -14.01 2.50 -8.32
C ASN A 56 -14.08 2.37 -6.80
N MET A 57 -15.16 1.81 -6.26
CA MET A 57 -15.28 1.50 -4.82
C MET A 57 -14.13 0.63 -4.31
N VAL A 58 -13.81 -0.48 -4.99
CA VAL A 58 -12.72 -1.39 -4.60
C VAL A 58 -11.37 -0.70 -4.70
N VAL A 59 -11.13 0.07 -5.76
CA VAL A 59 -9.91 0.86 -5.95
C VAL A 59 -9.73 1.87 -4.82
N PHE A 60 -10.74 2.70 -4.54
CA PHE A 60 -10.68 3.71 -3.47
C PHE A 60 -10.52 3.07 -2.09
N PHE A 61 -11.25 1.99 -1.83
CA PHE A 61 -11.14 1.25 -0.56
C PHE A 61 -9.74 0.67 -0.37
N THR A 62 -9.21 0.00 -1.40
CA THR A 62 -7.85 -0.58 -1.40
C THR A 62 -6.80 0.51 -1.18
N PHE A 63 -6.91 1.62 -1.91
CA PHE A 63 -6.01 2.76 -1.78
C PHE A 63 -6.08 3.37 -0.38
N GLY A 64 -7.28 3.49 0.19
CA GLY A 64 -7.49 3.99 1.55
C GLY A 64 -6.84 3.10 2.61
N LEU A 65 -6.95 1.77 2.49
CA LEU A 65 -6.30 0.82 3.39
C LEU A 65 -4.77 0.87 3.26
N TYR A 66 -4.25 0.88 2.04
CA TYR A 66 -2.81 1.00 1.78
C TYR A 66 -2.27 2.31 2.37
N TYR A 67 -3.01 3.40 2.17
CA TYR A 67 -2.66 4.71 2.73
C TYR A 67 -2.65 4.68 4.26
N ALA A 68 -3.70 4.14 4.89
CA ALA A 68 -3.81 4.02 6.33
C ALA A 68 -2.63 3.23 6.95
N GLN A 69 -2.27 2.08 6.38
CA GLN A 69 -1.12 1.29 6.84
C GLN A 69 0.22 2.01 6.62
N SER A 70 0.38 2.67 5.47
CA SER A 70 1.62 3.39 5.13
C SER A 70 1.86 4.61 6.00
N ARG A 71 0.82 5.16 6.63
CA ARG A 71 0.91 6.37 7.46
C ARG A 71 1.82 6.20 8.67
N TYR A 72 1.91 4.98 9.21
CA TYR A 72 2.79 4.63 10.34
C TYR A 72 4.28 4.48 9.94
N ILE A 73 4.59 4.60 8.64
CA ILE A 73 5.96 4.63 8.10
C ILE A 73 6.46 6.08 7.95
N THR A 74 5.53 7.02 7.72
CA THR A 74 5.83 8.43 7.42
C THR A 74 5.60 9.37 8.59
N TYR A 75 4.69 9.04 9.50
CA TYR A 75 4.35 9.87 10.66
C TYR A 75 4.47 9.11 11.98
N ILE A 76 4.79 9.85 13.06
CA ILE A 76 4.81 9.35 14.45
C ILE A 76 3.91 10.25 15.29
N TRP A 77 3.24 9.65 16.28
CA TRP A 77 2.65 10.40 17.37
C TRP A 77 3.67 10.72 18.47
N GLU A 78 3.97 12.00 18.68
CA GLU A 78 4.81 12.49 19.78
C GLU A 78 4.09 13.65 20.49
N ASN A 79 4.03 13.60 21.83
CA ASN A 79 3.47 14.67 22.68
C ASN A 79 2.07 15.16 22.23
N GLY A 80 1.19 14.23 21.85
CA GLY A 80 -0.16 14.55 21.39
C GLY A 80 -0.24 15.20 19.99
N ARG A 81 0.86 15.26 19.24
CA ARG A 81 0.91 15.79 17.87
C ARG A 81 1.48 14.75 16.90
N LYS A 82 1.00 14.83 15.65
CA LYS A 82 1.48 13.99 14.56
C LYS A 82 2.65 14.67 13.85
N VAL A 83 3.84 14.10 13.97
CA VAL A 83 5.09 14.67 13.45
C VAL A 83 5.57 13.88 12.23
N ASN A 84 6.11 14.59 11.24
CA ASN A 84 6.73 13.98 10.08
C ASN A 84 8.04 13.33 10.49
N ILE A 85 8.20 12.04 10.19
CA ILE A 85 9.41 11.29 10.54
C ILE A 85 10.64 11.91 9.90
N PHE A 86 10.55 12.40 8.67
CA PHE A 86 11.71 12.89 7.93
C PHE A 86 12.35 14.13 8.57
N GLU A 87 11.59 14.95 9.30
CA GLU A 87 12.11 16.11 10.05
C GLU A 87 13.07 15.67 11.17
N LYS A 88 12.78 14.55 11.83
CA LYS A 88 13.62 14.02 12.91
C LYS A 88 14.96 13.49 12.43
N TYR A 89 15.02 13.00 11.19
CA TYR A 89 16.23 12.41 10.62
C TYR A 89 17.19 13.44 10.01
N ILE A 90 16.83 14.73 9.94
CA ILE A 90 17.76 15.79 9.54
C ILE A 90 18.96 15.86 10.49
N TYR A 91 18.71 15.63 11.78
CA TYR A 91 19.72 15.72 12.84
C TYR A 91 20.52 14.42 13.04
N LEU A 92 20.22 13.37 12.28
CA LEU A 92 20.94 12.09 12.31
C LEU A 92 21.85 11.96 11.07
N PRO A 93 23.00 11.28 11.15
CA PRO A 93 23.93 11.11 10.02
C PRO A 93 23.42 10.06 8.99
N VAL A 94 22.12 10.02 8.73
CA VAL A 94 21.49 9.11 7.77
C VAL A 94 21.13 9.88 6.52
N ASP A 95 21.67 9.46 5.37
CA ASP A 95 21.31 10.04 4.08
C ASP A 95 19.79 9.91 3.81
N LEU A 96 19.11 11.05 3.68
CA LEU A 96 17.68 11.14 3.42
C LEU A 96 17.25 10.39 2.15
N LYS A 97 18.11 10.34 1.12
CA LYS A 97 17.83 9.58 -0.11
C LYS A 97 17.78 8.08 0.17
N LYS A 98 18.71 7.58 1.00
CA LYS A 98 18.78 6.17 1.42
C LYS A 98 17.58 5.81 2.30
N LEU A 99 17.22 6.68 3.24
CA LEU A 99 16.05 6.52 4.10
C LEU A 99 14.74 6.46 3.30
N ARG A 100 14.57 7.37 2.33
CA ARG A 100 13.40 7.38 1.44
C ARG A 100 13.24 6.06 0.70
N LYS A 101 14.33 5.55 0.11
CA LYS A 101 14.32 4.26 -0.60
C LYS A 101 13.96 3.12 0.36
N ALA A 102 14.53 3.08 1.56
CA ALA A 102 14.23 2.05 2.54
C ALA A 102 12.76 2.04 2.95
N LYS A 103 12.20 3.22 3.26
CA LYS A 103 10.78 3.37 3.60
C LYS A 103 9.85 2.97 2.44
N LEU A 104 10.19 3.34 1.21
CA LEU A 104 9.42 2.94 0.02
C LEU A 104 9.46 1.41 -0.17
N ILE A 105 10.60 0.76 0.06
CA ILE A 105 10.71 -0.70 -0.01
C ILE A 105 9.87 -1.37 1.08
N VAL A 106 9.83 -0.83 2.29
CA VAL A 106 8.95 -1.35 3.36
C VAL A 106 7.48 -1.23 2.98
N VAL A 107 7.06 -0.08 2.43
CA VAL A 107 5.70 0.11 1.89
C VAL A 107 5.39 -0.94 0.82
N GLY A 108 6.30 -1.12 -0.15
CA GLY A 108 6.14 -2.11 -1.21
C GLY A 108 6.02 -3.53 -0.69
N LYS A 109 6.85 -3.92 0.29
CA LYS A 109 6.76 -5.23 0.94
C LYS A 109 5.42 -5.46 1.64
N ASN A 110 4.87 -4.43 2.29
CA ASN A 110 3.62 -4.56 3.03
C ASN A 110 2.41 -4.79 2.10
N ILE A 111 2.38 -4.12 0.94
CA ILE A 111 1.27 -4.27 -0.02
C ILE A 111 1.48 -5.45 -1.00
N MET A 112 2.69 -6.01 -1.08
CA MET A 112 3.02 -7.04 -2.06
C MET A 112 2.15 -8.29 -1.94
N ILE A 113 1.92 -8.76 -0.71
CA ILE A 113 1.12 -9.97 -0.45
C ILE A 113 -0.32 -9.80 -0.99
N PRO A 114 -1.09 -8.76 -0.62
CA PRO A 114 -2.44 -8.59 -1.15
C PRO A 114 -2.48 -8.31 -2.64
N VAL A 115 -1.48 -7.63 -3.22
CA VAL A 115 -1.42 -7.40 -4.67
C VAL A 115 -1.22 -8.72 -5.44
N ILE A 116 -0.27 -9.56 -5.02
CA ILE A 116 0.01 -10.84 -5.69
C ILE A 116 -1.19 -11.78 -5.55
N LEU A 117 -1.72 -11.93 -4.32
CA LEU A 117 -2.86 -12.81 -4.09
C LEU A 117 -4.11 -12.33 -4.81
N GLY A 118 -4.38 -11.02 -4.82
CA GLY A 118 -5.50 -10.43 -5.55
C GLY A 118 -5.37 -10.58 -7.07
N GLN A 119 -4.16 -10.47 -7.63
CA GLN A 119 -3.95 -10.68 -9.06
C GLN A 119 -4.11 -12.15 -9.45
N LEU A 120 -3.56 -13.07 -8.64
CA LEU A 120 -3.72 -14.51 -8.87
C LEU A 120 -5.19 -14.92 -8.77
N SER A 121 -5.93 -14.42 -7.78
CA SER A 121 -7.36 -14.71 -7.64
C SER A 121 -8.16 -14.19 -8.82
N ALA A 122 -7.88 -12.99 -9.33
CA ALA A 122 -8.52 -12.44 -10.52
C ALA A 122 -8.25 -13.29 -11.78
N ILE A 123 -7.02 -13.76 -11.97
CA ILE A 123 -6.63 -14.64 -13.09
C ILE A 123 -7.34 -16.00 -12.99
N LEU A 124 -7.41 -16.59 -11.79
CA LEU A 124 -8.11 -17.87 -11.58
C LEU A 124 -9.60 -17.73 -11.86
N MET A 125 -10.24 -16.65 -11.37
CA MET A 125 -11.64 -16.36 -11.66
C MET A 125 -11.87 -16.15 -13.16
N ARG A 126 -10.98 -15.43 -13.84
CA ARG A 126 -11.04 -15.23 -15.30
C ARG A 126 -10.96 -16.55 -16.07
N GLY A 127 -10.08 -17.46 -15.65
CA GLY A 127 -9.94 -18.79 -16.24
C GLY A 127 -11.16 -19.69 -15.99
N ALA A 128 -11.69 -19.70 -14.76
CA ALA A 128 -12.83 -20.54 -14.37
C ALA A 128 -14.14 -20.15 -15.09
N TYR A 129 -14.33 -18.87 -15.39
CA TYR A 129 -15.53 -18.34 -16.05
C TYR A 129 -15.30 -17.97 -17.53
N TYR A 130 -14.18 -18.38 -18.12
CA TYR A 130 -13.84 -18.04 -19.50
C TYR A 130 -14.88 -18.62 -20.48
N GLY A 131 -15.52 -17.74 -21.28
CA GLY A 131 -16.56 -18.12 -22.24
C GLY A 131 -18.01 -17.88 -21.79
N TRP A 132 -18.27 -17.63 -20.50
CA TRP A 132 -19.60 -17.33 -19.96
C TRP A 132 -19.79 -15.82 -19.75
N HIS A 133 -19.61 -15.02 -20.81
CA HIS A 133 -19.68 -13.54 -20.84
C HIS A 133 -18.40 -12.75 -20.51
N VAL A 134 -17.24 -13.40 -20.38
CA VAL A 134 -16.02 -12.74 -19.90
C VAL A 134 -15.09 -12.27 -21.04
N LYS A 135 -14.64 -11.00 -20.98
CA LYS A 135 -13.73 -10.37 -21.97
C LYS A 135 -12.34 -11.02 -22.07
N SER A 136 -11.62 -10.66 -23.14
CA SER A 136 -10.23 -11.04 -23.44
C SER A 136 -9.30 -11.00 -22.22
N TRP A 137 -8.24 -11.83 -22.27
CA TRP A 137 -7.13 -11.82 -21.32
C TRP A 137 -6.39 -10.47 -21.26
N LEU A 138 -6.57 -9.60 -22.26
CA LEU A 138 -5.98 -8.26 -22.34
C LEU A 138 -6.80 -7.15 -21.68
N ASP A 139 -7.88 -7.50 -20.98
CA ASP A 139 -8.72 -6.51 -20.32
C ASP A 139 -7.99 -5.84 -19.15
N LEU A 140 -7.99 -4.51 -19.14
CA LEU A 140 -7.40 -3.71 -18.08
C LEU A 140 -8.04 -4.03 -16.71
N GLY A 141 -9.33 -4.41 -16.69
CA GLY A 141 -10.02 -4.81 -15.47
C GLY A 141 -9.36 -5.99 -14.75
N LEU A 142 -8.75 -6.92 -15.51
CA LEU A 142 -8.07 -8.09 -14.95
C LEU A 142 -6.81 -7.72 -14.15
N TYR A 143 -6.12 -6.66 -14.55
CA TYR A 143 -4.83 -6.24 -13.97
C TYR A 143 -4.95 -5.20 -12.86
N THR A 144 -6.18 -4.95 -12.41
CA THR A 144 -6.52 -3.92 -11.42
C THR A 144 -5.74 -4.03 -10.13
N PRO A 145 -5.61 -5.21 -9.49
CA PRO A 145 -4.84 -5.33 -8.25
C PRO A 145 -3.39 -4.83 -8.42
N VAL A 146 -2.76 -5.16 -9.56
CA VAL A 146 -1.40 -4.70 -9.89
C VAL A 146 -1.37 -3.22 -10.22
N MET A 147 -2.30 -2.71 -11.04
CA MET A 147 -2.36 -1.28 -11.39
C MET A 147 -2.53 -0.40 -10.16
N VAL A 148 -3.41 -0.78 -9.23
CA VAL A 148 -3.61 -0.06 -7.95
C VAL A 148 -2.36 -0.14 -7.09
N GLY A 149 -1.71 -1.30 -7.01
CA GLY A 149 -0.45 -1.47 -6.28
C GLY A 149 0.67 -0.56 -6.80
N ILE A 150 0.87 -0.52 -8.12
CA ILE A 150 1.87 0.35 -8.76
C ILE A 150 1.51 1.82 -8.58
N GLY A 151 0.25 2.20 -8.85
CA GLY A 151 -0.22 3.58 -8.67
C GLY A 151 -0.01 4.09 -7.24
N PHE A 152 -0.26 3.24 -6.25
CA PHE A 152 -0.01 3.57 -4.85
C PHE A 152 1.48 3.77 -4.55
N LEU A 153 2.38 2.94 -5.10
CA LEU A 153 3.83 3.12 -4.92
C LEU A 153 4.34 4.44 -5.52
N ILE A 154 3.85 4.81 -6.70
CA ILE A 154 4.18 6.08 -7.34
C ILE A 154 3.71 7.25 -6.45
N PHE A 155 2.45 7.19 -5.98
CA PHE A 155 1.90 8.17 -5.06
C PHE A 155 2.76 8.30 -3.78
N LYS A 156 3.15 7.17 -3.19
CA LYS A 156 3.98 7.15 -1.97
C LYS A 156 5.38 7.67 -2.21
N GLU A 157 5.98 7.43 -3.37
CA GLU A 157 7.26 8.03 -3.71
C GLU A 157 7.17 9.56 -3.78
N ALA A 158 6.12 10.09 -4.43
CA ALA A 158 5.86 11.52 -4.50
C ALA A 158 5.63 12.14 -3.12
N GLU A 159 4.82 11.48 -2.27
CA GLU A 159 4.59 11.91 -0.88
C GLU A 159 5.91 11.93 -0.09
N HIS A 160 6.74 10.89 -0.18
CA HIS A 160 8.02 10.88 0.53
C HIS A 160 8.97 11.99 0.03
N ARG A 161 9.01 12.26 -1.29
CA ARG A 161 9.80 13.38 -1.84
C ARG A 161 9.33 14.72 -1.28
N TRP A 162 8.02 14.94 -1.23
CA TRP A 162 7.42 16.14 -0.67
C TRP A 162 7.72 16.30 0.83
N LEU A 163 7.58 15.23 1.61
CA LEU A 163 7.88 15.23 3.04
C LEU A 163 9.37 15.48 3.33
N CYS A 164 10.28 14.93 2.52
CA CYS A 164 11.70 15.26 2.61
C CYS A 164 11.97 16.73 2.29
N PHE A 165 11.34 17.29 1.26
CA PHE A 165 11.50 18.70 0.89
C PHE A 165 11.04 19.62 2.02
N LYS A 166 9.85 19.34 2.60
CA LYS A 166 9.33 20.09 3.74
C LYS A 166 10.26 20.00 4.95
N ALA A 167 10.82 18.84 5.19
CA ALA A 167 11.78 18.61 6.27
C ALA A 167 13.02 19.51 6.09
N VAL A 168 13.67 19.51 4.92
CA VAL A 168 14.89 20.30 4.66
C VAL A 168 14.67 21.82 4.70
N LYS A 169 13.44 22.29 4.46
CA LYS A 169 13.11 23.72 4.46
C LYS A 169 12.89 24.30 5.87
N ASN A 170 12.59 23.45 6.85
CA ASN A 170 12.39 23.83 8.25
C ASN A 170 13.71 23.76 9.03
#